data_AF-A0A437SB75-F1
#
_entry.id   AF-A0A437SB75-F1
#
_cell.length_a   1.000
_cell.length_b   1.000
_cell.length_c   1.000
_cell.angle_alpha   90.00
_cell.angle_beta   90.00
_cell.angle_gamma   90.00
#
_symmetry.space_group_name_H-M   'P 1'
#
loop_
_entity.id
_entity.type
_entity.pdbx_description
1 polymer ?
#
loop_
_entity_poly.entity_id
_entity_poly.type
_entity_poly.pdbx_seq_one_letter_code
_entity_poly.pdbx_strand_id
1 'polypeptide(L)'
;MDNQKNEMKLVIVELRMQVTGLQNTIDELLRRVTILEAEMRTKAGITHVREIVQQSEIIKQINDSKSVGMDSKVGIWLDGKVTLESIVEQTTDGYK
;
A
#
# COMPACT_ATOMS: atom_id res chain seq x y z
N MET A 1 50.22 29.51 -35.71
CA MET A 1 48.79 29.27 -36.01
C MET A 1 48.43 27.79 -36.00
N ASP A 2 49.21 26.91 -36.65
CA ASP A 2 48.83 25.50 -36.78
C ASP A 2 48.82 24.70 -35.46
N ASN A 3 49.72 25.04 -34.53
CA ASN A 3 49.78 24.36 -33.22
C ASN A 3 48.50 24.58 -32.39
N GLN A 4 48.05 25.83 -32.25
CA GLN A 4 46.80 26.18 -31.55
C GLN A 4 45.57 25.51 -32.20
N LYS A 5 45.56 25.40 -33.53
CA LYS A 5 44.49 24.72 -34.26
C LYS A 5 44.44 23.22 -33.95
N ASN A 6 45.60 22.58 -33.76
CA ASN A 6 45.69 21.16 -33.42
C ASN A 6 45.30 20.90 -31.96
N GLU A 7 45.73 21.75 -31.02
CA GLU A 7 45.30 21.69 -29.61
C GLU A 7 43.78 21.84 -29.47
N MET A 8 43.18 22.79 -30.19
CA MET A 8 41.72 22.98 -30.17
C MET A 8 40.97 21.77 -30.73
N LYS A 9 41.50 21.11 -31.77
CA LYS A 9 40.93 19.86 -32.29
C LYS A 9 41.01 18.73 -31.26
N LEU A 10 42.12 18.62 -30.52
CA LEU A 10 42.30 17.61 -29.49
C LEU A 10 41.24 17.77 -28.37
N VAL A 11 41.08 18.99 -27.86
CA VAL A 11 40.07 19.31 -26.83
C VAL A 11 38.66 18.98 -27.31
N ILE A 12 38.33 19.29 -28.57
CA ILE A 12 37.02 18.95 -29.15
C ILE A 12 36.78 17.43 -29.17
N VAL A 13 37.80 16.63 -29.49
CA VAL A 13 37.70 15.17 -29.51
C VAL A 13 37.51 14.62 -28.09
N GLU A 14 38.27 15.11 -27.12
CA GLU A 14 38.13 14.72 -25.72
C GLU A 14 36.75 15.04 -25.17
N LEU A 15 36.25 16.25 -25.43
CA LEU A 15 34.90 16.66 -25.03
C LEU A 15 33.82 15.78 -25.69
N ARG A 16 33.95 15.46 -26.97
CA ARG A 16 33.00 14.55 -27.65
C ARG A 16 32.99 13.17 -27.04
N MET A 17 34.16 12.65 -26.66
CA MET A 17 34.29 11.35 -26.00
C MET A 17 33.64 11.37 -24.61
N GLN A 18 33.87 12.42 -23.83
CA GLN A 18 33.21 12.61 -22.52
C GLN A 18 31.70 12.74 -22.65
N VAL A 19 31.20 13.57 -23.58
CA VAL A 19 29.76 13.74 -23.84
C VAL A 19 29.12 12.42 -24.24
N THR A 20 29.77 11.63 -25.10
CA THR A 20 29.27 10.31 -25.51
C THR A 20 29.23 9.33 -24.32
N GLY A 21 30.25 9.34 -23.46
CA GLY A 21 30.27 8.52 -22.25
C GLY A 21 29.16 8.90 -21.26
N LEU A 22 28.91 10.21 -21.09
CA LEU A 22 27.83 10.71 -20.25
C LEU A 22 26.46 10.33 -20.82
N GLN A 23 26.27 10.45 -22.13
CA GLN A 23 25.03 10.06 -22.81
C GLN A 23 24.70 8.58 -22.53
N ASN A 24 25.67 7.68 -22.73
CA ASN A 24 25.50 6.25 -22.46
C ASN A 24 25.15 5.97 -20.98
N THR A 25 25.77 6.71 -20.05
CA THR A 25 25.49 6.57 -18.61
C THR A 25 24.06 7.02 -18.29
N ILE A 26 23.61 8.13 -18.89
CA ILE A 26 22.25 8.64 -18.71
C ILE A 26 21.23 7.64 -19.27
N ASP A 27 21.46 7.08 -20.45
CA ASP A 27 20.55 6.12 -21.07
C ASP A 27 20.40 4.85 -20.23
N GLU A 28 21.50 4.32 -19.68
CA GLU A 28 21.45 3.16 -18.79
C GLU A 28 20.76 3.48 -17.45
N LEU A 29 20.98 4.68 -16.90
CA LEU A 29 20.27 5.14 -15.70
C LEU A 29 18.77 5.26 -15.95
N LEU A 30 18.36 5.85 -17.08
CA LEU A 30 16.96 6.00 -17.46
C LEU A 30 16.28 4.63 -17.57
N ARG A 31 16.96 3.66 -18.18
CA ARG A 31 16.48 2.27 -18.29
C ARG A 31 16.26 1.65 -16.91
N ARG A 32 17.24 1.78 -16.01
CA ARG A 32 17.16 1.25 -14.63
C ARG A 32 16.03 1.89 -13.82
N VAL A 33 15.89 3.22 -13.89
CA VAL A 33 14.81 3.94 -13.20
C VAL A 33 13.45 3.50 -13.70
N THR A 34 13.28 3.35 -15.02
CA THR A 34 12.02 2.88 -15.62
C THR A 34 11.62 1.48 -15.12
N ILE A 35 12.58 0.56 -15.00
CA ILE A 35 12.34 -0.78 -14.46
C ILE A 35 11.93 -0.71 -12.98
N LEU A 36 12.67 0.06 -12.17
CA LEU A 36 12.38 0.22 -10.75
C LEU A 36 10.98 0.82 -10.50
N GLU A 37 10.59 1.82 -11.30
CA GLU A 37 9.25 2.41 -11.22
C GLU A 37 8.15 1.37 -11.53
N ALA A 38 8.36 0.51 -12.53
CA ALA A 38 7.41 -0.54 -12.89
C ALA A 38 7.29 -1.61 -11.80
N GLU A 39 8.41 -2.05 -11.23
CA GLU A 39 8.45 -3.01 -10.12
C GLU A 39 7.79 -2.43 -8.85
N MET A 40 8.03 -1.16 -8.54
CA MET A 40 7.39 -0.48 -7.40
C MET A 40 5.88 -0.38 -7.55
N ARG A 41 5.36 -0.02 -8.74
CA ARG A 41 3.91 0.00 -9.00
C ARG A 41 3.30 -1.38 -8.79
N THR A 42 3.97 -2.43 -9.26
CA THR A 42 3.53 -3.81 -9.10
C THR A 42 3.49 -4.21 -7.62
N LYS A 43 4.54 -3.90 -6.86
CA LYS A 43 4.61 -4.18 -5.42
C LYS A 43 3.53 -3.43 -4.63
N ALA A 44 3.29 -2.16 -4.94
CA ALA A 44 2.21 -1.39 -4.33
C ALA A 44 0.84 -2.03 -4.61
N GLY A 45 0.59 -2.50 -5.84
CA GLY A 45 -0.62 -3.26 -6.18
C GLY A 45 -0.77 -4.55 -5.38
N ILE A 46 0.31 -5.34 -5.23
CA ILE A 46 0.30 -6.58 -4.43
C ILE A 46 -0.06 -6.30 -2.96
N THR A 47 0.49 -5.23 -2.37
CA THR A 47 0.17 -4.84 -0.98
C THR A 47 -1.31 -4.51 -0.84
N HIS A 48 -1.88 -3.73 -1.77
CA HIS A 48 -3.29 -3.38 -1.74
C HIS A 48 -4.19 -4.62 -1.87
N VAL A 49 -3.86 -5.55 -2.78
CA VAL A 49 -4.59 -6.82 -2.92
C VAL A 49 -4.52 -7.65 -1.63
N ARG A 50 -3.35 -7.70 -0.97
CA ARG A 50 -3.22 -8.42 0.32
C ARG A 50 -4.13 -7.82 1.39
N GLU A 51 -4.20 -6.51 1.50
CA GLU A 51 -5.09 -5.82 2.46
C GLU A 51 -6.56 -6.14 2.16
N ILE A 52 -6.97 -6.13 0.88
CA ILE A 52 -8.33 -6.51 0.46
C ILE A 52 -8.65 -7.95 0.87
N VAL A 53 -7.71 -8.89 0.66
CA VAL A 53 -7.89 -10.30 1.05
C VAL A 53 -8.08 -10.41 2.57
N GLN A 54 -7.25 -9.73 3.37
CA GLN A 54 -7.38 -9.74 4.83
C GLN A 54 -8.73 -9.15 5.30
N GLN A 55 -9.14 -8.01 4.74
CA GLN A 55 -10.44 -7.42 5.04
C GLN A 55 -11.60 -8.35 4.64
N SER A 56 -11.47 -9.03 3.51
CA SER A 56 -12.47 -10.00 3.03
C SER A 56 -12.59 -11.21 3.96
N GLU A 57 -11.47 -11.72 4.50
CA GLU A 57 -11.47 -12.79 5.49
C GLU A 57 -12.18 -12.37 6.78
N ILE A 58 -11.94 -11.14 7.26
CA ILE A 58 -12.64 -10.60 8.44
C ILE A 58 -14.15 -10.49 8.18
N ILE A 59 -14.56 -9.95 7.03
CA ILE A 59 -15.98 -9.85 6.65
C ILE A 59 -16.63 -11.23 6.61
N LYS A 60 -15.93 -12.23 6.04
CA LYS A 60 -16.43 -13.60 6.01
C LYS A 60 -16.62 -14.15 7.43
N GLN A 61 -15.65 -13.96 8.32
CA GLN A 61 -15.78 -14.39 9.72
C GLN A 61 -16.95 -13.71 10.44
N ILE A 62 -17.20 -12.42 10.17
CA ILE A 62 -18.37 -11.70 10.72
C ILE A 62 -19.66 -12.30 10.18
N ASN A 63 -19.75 -12.56 8.88
CA ASN A 63 -20.95 -13.15 8.27
C ASN A 63 -21.21 -14.58 8.74
N ASP A 64 -20.14 -15.35 8.97
CA ASP A 64 -20.22 -16.72 9.49
C ASP A 64 -20.46 -16.74 11.03
N SER A 65 -20.27 -15.61 11.72
CA SER A 65 -20.47 -15.54 13.17
C SER A 65 -21.96 -15.60 13.53
N LYS A 66 -22.29 -16.33 14.61
CA LYS A 66 -23.65 -16.36 15.14
C LYS A 66 -24.05 -14.93 15.55
N SER A 67 -25.17 -14.44 15.02
CA SER A 67 -25.75 -13.17 15.44
C SER A 67 -26.10 -13.24 16.93
N VAL A 68 -25.62 -12.28 17.72
CA VAL A 68 -26.00 -12.13 19.13
C VAL A 68 -27.23 -11.23 19.16
N GLY A 69 -28.41 -11.82 19.37
CA GLY A 69 -29.62 -11.08 19.68
C GLY A 69 -29.49 -10.45 21.07
N MET A 70 -29.83 -9.17 21.19
CA MET A 70 -29.84 -8.46 22.47
C MET A 70 -31.24 -7.94 22.74
N ASP A 71 -31.91 -8.54 23.71
CA ASP A 71 -33.21 -8.06 24.18
C ASP A 71 -32.99 -7.07 25.31
N SER A 72 -33.55 -5.87 25.16
CA SER A 72 -33.48 -4.83 26.19
C SER A 72 -34.87 -4.56 26.76
N LYS A 73 -34.99 -4.55 28.10
CA LYS A 73 -36.18 -4.13 28.82
C LYS A 73 -35.95 -2.75 29.42
N VAL A 74 -36.93 -1.87 29.22
CA VAL A 74 -36.94 -0.52 29.81
C VAL A 74 -38.09 -0.45 30.81
N GLY A 75 -37.77 -0.16 32.06
CA GLY A 75 -38.75 0.11 33.12
C GLY A 75 -38.77 1.59 33.45
N ILE A 76 -39.97 2.19 33.48
CA ILE A 76 -40.20 3.56 33.94
C ILE A 76 -41.07 3.49 35.19
N TRP A 77 -40.54 3.98 36.30
CA TRP A 77 -41.19 3.99 37.59
C TRP A 77 -41.95 5.31 37.80
N LEU A 78 -42.98 5.28 38.66
CA LEU A 78 -43.84 6.45 38.91
C LEU A 78 -43.10 7.62 39.59
N ASP A 79 -41.95 7.36 40.19
CA ASP A 79 -41.04 8.36 40.77
C ASP A 79 -40.09 8.98 39.72
N GLY A 80 -40.23 8.62 38.45
CA GLY A 80 -39.41 9.10 37.35
C GLY A 80 -38.10 8.33 37.16
N LYS A 81 -37.84 7.29 37.95
CA LYS A 81 -36.66 6.44 37.77
C LYS A 81 -36.81 5.62 36.49
N VAL A 82 -35.74 5.56 35.69
CA VAL A 82 -35.67 4.70 34.50
C VAL A 82 -34.62 3.61 34.74
N THR A 83 -34.98 2.37 34.47
CA THR A 83 -34.07 1.21 34.54
C THR A 83 -33.95 0.55 33.17
N LEU A 84 -32.73 0.32 32.73
CA LEU A 84 -32.39 -0.41 31.50
C LEU A 84 -31.78 -1.75 31.90
N GLU A 85 -32.40 -2.84 31.46
CA GLU A 85 -31.88 -4.19 31.61
C GLU A 85 -31.61 -4.76 30.22
N SER A 86 -30.39 -5.24 30.00
CA SER A 86 -29.98 -5.87 28.74
C SER A 86 -29.72 -7.35 28.98
N ILE A 87 -30.40 -8.22 28.25
CA ILE A 87 -30.20 -9.66 28.28
C ILE A 87 -29.51 -10.05 26.97
N VAL A 88 -28.28 -10.52 27.10
CA VAL A 88 -27.49 -11.04 25.97
C VAL A 88 -27.59 -12.56 25.99
N GLU A 89 -28.16 -13.15 24.94
CA GLU A 89 -28.27 -14.62 24.81
C GLU A 89 -27.05 -15.14 24.02
N GLN A 90 -26.16 -15.88 24.70
CA GLN A 90 -25.02 -16.56 24.07
C GLN A 90 -25.34 -18.05 23.89
N THR A 91 -25.48 -18.51 22.64
CA THR A 91 -25.59 -19.93 22.29
C THR A 91 -24.20 -20.49 21.97
N THR A 92 -23.34 -20.54 22.98
CA THR A 92 -22.04 -21.23 22.86
C THR A 92 -22.30 -22.73 22.98
N ASP A 93 -22.20 -23.48 21.88
CA ASP A 93 -22.06 -24.93 21.95
C ASP A 93 -20.73 -25.23 22.63
N GLY A 94 -20.80 -25.55 23.93
CA GLY A 94 -19.64 -25.98 24.69
C GLY A 94 -19.06 -27.22 24.04
N TYR A 95 -17.82 -27.13 23.56
CA TYR A 95 -17.04 -28.28 23.15
C TYR A 95 -16.98 -29.29 24.32
N LYS A 96 -17.25 -30.55 24.01
CA LYS A 96 -17.23 -31.69 24.92
C LYS A 96 -15.85 -32.34 24.97
#